data_AF-A0A4Q1SIJ6-F1
#
_entry.id   AF-A0A4Q1SIJ6-F1
#
_cell.length_a   1.000
_cell.length_b   1.000
_cell.length_c   1.000
_cell.angle_alpha   90.00
_cell.angle_beta   90.00
_cell.angle_gamma   90.00
#
_symmetry.space_group_name_H-M   'P 1'
#
loop_
_entity.id
_entity.type
_entity.pdbx_description
1 polymer ?
#
loop_
_entity_poly.entity_id
_entity_poly.type
_entity_poly.pdbx_seq_one_letter_code
_entity_poly.pdbx_strand_id
1 'polypeptide(L)'
;MNQEASNKETRSRLNPASEQALLPIRRARDVSACALYWLPVSNVPAYGRERDWLQHFFDELHLELTVDNRLRQESFLQMKLTAPQGYVKDALHRHQTKLMPLMGLGRKPNGKIPPIPTEEDLDQVIKGKAKFDFNEYVADYVFWFLERNEAWKRELFLGSGGYTMIYLPHDPATTPPPIPDYPVIREMPAFKKFDADALWQATFLLGDAFCEKSKQVFGKGLEEELAYEGLTFILPFWKARDFLAAASEELSPWFEVFDIFITESPDDHGMLIAAKDDLDETLIRVLDCLRAKEEPHPVFEPELETQR
;
A
#
# COMPACT_ATOMS: atom_id res chain seq x y z
N MET A 1 -33.11 -45.51 -14.35
CA MET A 1 -33.08 -44.13 -14.87
C MET A 1 -33.57 -43.21 -13.77
N ASN A 2 -32.66 -42.69 -12.94
CA ASN A 2 -32.97 -41.65 -11.94
C ASN A 2 -32.08 -40.45 -12.27
N GLN A 3 -32.69 -39.33 -12.64
CA GLN A 3 -32.02 -38.04 -12.77
C GLN A 3 -32.22 -37.28 -11.47
N GLU A 4 -31.15 -37.15 -10.68
CA GLU A 4 -31.06 -36.19 -9.58
C GLU A 4 -30.70 -34.82 -10.19
N ALA A 5 -31.67 -33.91 -10.17
CA ALA A 5 -31.43 -32.51 -10.50
C ALA A 5 -30.79 -31.82 -9.29
N SER A 6 -29.49 -31.55 -9.40
CA SER A 6 -28.72 -30.72 -8.48
C SER A 6 -29.27 -29.29 -8.51
N ASN A 7 -29.96 -28.92 -7.44
CA ASN A 7 -30.44 -27.58 -7.19
C ASN A 7 -29.24 -26.72 -6.73
N LYS A 8 -28.61 -26.02 -7.67
CA LYS A 8 -27.59 -25.01 -7.34
C LYS A 8 -28.30 -23.80 -6.73
N GLU A 9 -28.13 -23.59 -5.44
CA GLU A 9 -28.50 -22.34 -4.78
C GLU A 9 -27.75 -21.18 -5.43
N THR A 10 -28.49 -20.40 -6.21
CA THR A 10 -28.05 -19.11 -6.71
C THR A 10 -27.85 -18.20 -5.51
N ARG A 11 -26.60 -17.93 -5.13
CA ARG A 11 -26.25 -16.95 -4.10
C ARG A 11 -26.96 -15.63 -4.44
N SER A 12 -27.94 -15.27 -3.62
CA SER A 12 -28.65 -14.00 -3.69
C SER A 12 -27.62 -12.88 -3.63
N ARG A 13 -27.56 -12.03 -4.67
CA ARG A 13 -26.81 -10.78 -4.60
C ARG A 13 -27.40 -9.97 -3.45
N LEU A 14 -26.60 -9.66 -2.43
CA LEU A 14 -26.97 -8.75 -1.36
C LEU A 14 -27.41 -7.43 -2.01
N ASN A 15 -28.50 -6.85 -1.53
CA ASN A 15 -28.89 -5.49 -1.94
C ASN A 15 -27.70 -4.56 -1.65
N PRO A 16 -27.37 -3.61 -2.54
CA PRO A 16 -26.30 -2.65 -2.27
C PRO A 16 -26.59 -1.97 -0.93
N ALA A 17 -25.59 -1.94 -0.04
CA ALA A 17 -25.68 -1.22 1.21
C ALA A 17 -26.09 0.23 0.94
N SER A 18 -26.82 0.86 1.87
CA SER A 18 -27.20 2.27 1.67
C SER A 18 -25.92 3.10 1.54
N GLU A 19 -25.80 3.89 0.47
CA GLU A 19 -24.60 4.73 0.25
C GLU A 19 -24.32 5.67 1.43
N GLN A 20 -25.36 6.00 2.20
CA GLN A 20 -25.27 6.75 3.44
C GLN A 20 -24.37 6.06 4.49
N ALA A 21 -24.44 4.72 4.60
CA ALA A 21 -23.70 3.96 5.59
C ALA A 21 -22.19 3.98 5.34
N LEU A 22 -21.77 4.10 4.07
CA LEU A 22 -20.37 4.16 3.67
C LEU A 22 -19.75 5.55 3.80
N LEU A 23 -20.54 6.61 4.03
CA LEU A 23 -19.99 7.97 4.14
C LEU A 23 -18.97 8.07 5.29
N PRO A 24 -17.80 8.70 5.05
CA PRO A 24 -17.46 9.57 3.91
C PRO A 24 -16.90 8.86 2.66
N ILE A 25 -16.75 7.54 2.70
CA ILE A 25 -16.16 6.75 1.62
C ILE A 25 -17.11 6.70 0.42
N ARG A 26 -16.57 6.91 -0.77
CA ARG A 26 -17.29 6.80 -2.05
C ARG A 26 -16.87 5.53 -2.76
N ARG A 27 -17.84 4.75 -3.23
CA ARG A 27 -17.61 3.53 -4.02
C ARG A 27 -17.81 3.81 -5.50
N ALA A 28 -16.89 3.37 -6.35
CA ALA A 28 -17.08 3.40 -7.80
C ALA A 28 -18.04 2.28 -8.23
N ARG A 29 -18.96 2.58 -9.16
CA ARG A 29 -19.94 1.61 -9.67
C ARG A 29 -19.56 0.99 -11.02
N ASP A 30 -18.65 1.65 -11.75
CA ASP A 30 -18.35 1.33 -13.15
C ASP A 30 -17.13 0.40 -13.32
N VAL A 31 -16.51 -0.04 -12.22
CA VAL A 31 -15.40 -1.00 -12.24
C VAL A 31 -15.94 -2.38 -11.88
N SER A 32 -15.82 -3.34 -12.82
CA SER A 32 -16.41 -4.68 -12.66
C SER A 32 -15.42 -5.75 -12.20
N ALA A 33 -14.11 -5.51 -12.35
CA ALA A 33 -13.07 -6.50 -12.02
C ALA A 33 -12.60 -6.45 -10.57
N CYS A 34 -12.86 -5.33 -9.88
CA CYS A 34 -12.48 -5.11 -8.49
C CYS A 34 -13.44 -4.11 -7.84
N ALA A 35 -13.47 -4.07 -6.52
CA ALA A 35 -14.12 -3.01 -5.76
C ALA A 35 -13.17 -1.83 -5.59
N LEU A 36 -13.63 -0.62 -5.96
CA LEU A 36 -12.82 0.60 -5.89
C LEU A 36 -13.53 1.62 -5.01
N TYR A 37 -12.79 2.16 -4.04
CA TYR A 37 -13.27 3.12 -3.06
C TYR A 37 -12.34 4.32 -2.94
N TRP A 38 -12.94 5.42 -2.52
CA TRP A 38 -12.30 6.71 -2.35
C TRP A 38 -12.64 7.28 -0.98
N LEU A 39 -11.64 7.50 -0.15
CA LEU A 39 -11.78 8.21 1.12
C LEU A 39 -11.17 9.62 0.96
N PRO A 40 -12.00 10.65 0.77
CA PRO A 40 -11.51 12.01 0.52
C PRO A 40 -10.82 12.57 1.77
N VAL A 41 -9.81 13.40 1.54
CA VAL A 41 -9.13 14.20 2.59
C VAL A 41 -9.07 15.66 2.15
N SER A 42 -8.90 16.58 3.10
CA SER A 42 -8.85 18.01 2.82
C SER A 42 -7.61 18.40 2.01
N ASN A 43 -6.48 17.76 2.31
CA ASN A 43 -5.22 18.02 1.64
C ASN A 43 -4.27 16.83 1.79
N VAL A 44 -3.33 16.73 0.85
CA VAL A 44 -2.21 15.79 0.94
C VAL A 44 -0.91 16.60 0.87
N PRO A 45 -0.04 16.58 1.90
CA PRO A 45 -0.14 15.77 3.12
C PRO A 45 -1.34 16.11 4.03
N ALA A 46 -1.87 15.11 4.72
CA ALA A 46 -2.93 15.26 5.73
C ALA A 46 -2.32 15.62 7.09
N TYR A 47 -2.99 16.49 7.86
CA TYR A 47 -2.45 17.04 9.11
C TYR A 47 -3.49 17.06 10.25
N GLY A 48 -2.99 17.15 11.49
CA GLY A 48 -3.79 17.31 12.69
C GLY A 48 -4.87 16.25 12.82
N ARG A 49 -6.09 16.67 13.17
CA ARG A 49 -7.22 15.76 13.43
C ARG A 49 -7.56 14.84 12.26
N GLU A 50 -7.36 15.28 11.02
CA GLU A 50 -7.63 14.45 9.84
C GLU A 50 -6.64 13.29 9.75
N ARG A 51 -5.36 13.55 10.00
CA ARG A 51 -4.34 12.51 10.06
C ARG A 51 -4.59 11.54 11.22
N ASP A 52 -4.95 12.06 12.40
CA ASP A 52 -5.26 11.23 13.57
C ASP A 52 -6.46 10.32 13.29
N TRP A 53 -7.51 10.87 12.66
CA TRP A 53 -8.69 10.11 12.25
C TRP A 53 -8.34 9.02 11.23
N LEU A 54 -7.53 9.33 10.21
CA LEU A 54 -7.06 8.33 9.24
C LEU A 54 -6.28 7.20 9.92
N GLN A 55 -5.45 7.53 10.91
CA GLN A 55 -4.72 6.52 11.67
C GLN A 55 -5.68 5.57 12.39
N HIS A 56 -6.66 6.10 13.12
CA HIS A 56 -7.66 5.27 13.80
C HIS A 56 -8.49 4.44 12.80
N PHE A 57 -8.90 5.03 11.69
CA PHE A 57 -9.62 4.33 10.64
C PHE A 57 -8.83 3.14 10.09
N PHE A 58 -7.55 3.33 9.75
CA PHE A 58 -6.73 2.24 9.23
C PHE A 58 -6.27 1.24 10.29
N ASP A 59 -6.22 1.63 11.56
CA ASP A 59 -6.02 0.69 12.67
C ASP A 59 -7.21 -0.27 12.80
N GLU A 60 -8.45 0.26 12.80
CA GLU A 60 -9.67 -0.54 12.83
C GLU A 60 -9.83 -1.40 11.55
N LEU A 61 -9.56 -0.83 10.37
CA LEU A 61 -9.59 -1.59 9.12
C LEU A 61 -8.54 -2.71 9.12
N HIS A 62 -7.34 -2.45 9.64
CA HIS A 62 -6.33 -3.48 9.78
C HIS A 62 -6.80 -4.62 10.70
N LEU A 63 -7.42 -4.30 11.84
CA LEU A 63 -7.97 -5.32 12.74
C LEU A 63 -9.01 -6.19 12.02
N GLU A 64 -9.97 -5.59 11.31
CA GLU A 64 -11.01 -6.32 10.56
C GLU A 64 -10.43 -7.21 9.45
N LEU A 65 -9.44 -6.71 8.69
CA LEU A 65 -8.84 -7.45 7.56
C LEU A 65 -7.90 -8.57 8.01
N THR A 66 -7.31 -8.45 9.19
CA THR A 66 -6.37 -9.44 9.74
C THR A 66 -7.06 -10.44 10.70
N VAL A 67 -8.38 -10.34 10.88
CA VAL A 67 -9.17 -11.35 11.59
C VAL A 67 -8.86 -12.75 11.05
N ASP A 68 -8.76 -13.70 11.97
CA ASP A 68 -8.39 -15.11 11.72
C ASP A 68 -7.02 -15.30 11.03
N ASN A 69 -6.13 -14.30 11.06
CA ASN A 69 -4.83 -14.31 10.38
C ASN A 69 -4.96 -14.64 8.88
N ARG A 70 -6.00 -14.15 8.22
CA ARG A 70 -6.21 -14.41 6.77
C ARG A 70 -5.27 -13.59 5.91
N LEU A 71 -5.17 -12.31 6.22
CA LEU A 71 -4.34 -11.36 5.49
C LEU A 71 -3.25 -10.82 6.40
N ARG A 72 -2.11 -10.48 5.81
CA ARG A 72 -1.09 -9.63 6.40
C ARG A 72 -0.98 -8.34 5.58
N GLN A 73 -0.61 -7.26 6.26
CA GLN A 73 -0.33 -5.99 5.62
C GLN A 73 1.16 -5.89 5.32
N GLU A 74 1.50 -5.31 4.16
CA GLU A 74 2.84 -4.79 3.87
C GLU A 74 2.78 -3.31 3.56
N SER A 75 3.79 -2.59 4.04
CA SER A 75 3.81 -1.13 4.03
C SER A 75 5.00 -0.60 3.24
N PHE A 76 4.71 0.39 2.41
CA PHE A 76 5.65 0.95 1.45
C PHE A 76 5.68 2.49 1.54
N LEU A 77 6.82 3.08 1.22
CA LEU A 77 7.00 4.53 1.16
C LEU A 77 7.76 4.93 -0.11
N GLN A 78 7.20 5.89 -0.87
CA GLN A 78 7.87 6.45 -2.04
C GLN A 78 9.18 7.16 -1.67
N MET A 79 10.29 6.76 -2.28
CA MET A 79 11.61 7.30 -1.98
C MET A 79 11.70 8.81 -2.27
N LYS A 80 11.00 9.29 -3.31
CA LYS A 80 11.01 10.72 -3.68
C LYS A 80 10.47 11.62 -2.57
N LEU A 81 9.62 11.12 -1.67
CA LEU A 81 9.19 11.86 -0.48
C LEU A 81 10.30 12.07 0.56
N THR A 82 11.35 11.26 0.52
CA THR A 82 12.50 11.34 1.44
C THR A 82 13.62 12.23 0.89
N ALA A 83 13.54 12.65 -0.38
CA ALA A 83 14.56 13.49 -1.00
C ALA A 83 14.53 14.94 -0.49
N PRO A 84 13.35 15.62 -0.41
CA PRO A 84 13.25 16.92 0.25
C PRO A 84 13.67 16.84 1.72
N GLN A 85 14.19 17.95 2.26
CA GLN A 85 14.35 18.08 3.71
C GLN A 85 12.96 18.10 4.36
N GLY A 86 12.79 17.40 5.49
CA GLY A 86 11.52 17.39 6.21
C GLY A 86 11.34 16.17 7.11
N TYR A 87 10.18 16.13 7.77
CA TYR A 87 9.85 15.13 8.78
C TYR A 87 9.96 13.69 8.29
N VAL A 88 9.51 13.38 7.05
CA VAL A 88 9.54 12.02 6.49
C VAL A 88 10.98 11.49 6.37
N LYS A 89 11.89 12.32 5.87
CA LYS A 89 13.31 12.00 5.77
C LYS A 89 13.93 11.79 7.15
N ASP A 90 13.63 12.68 8.10
CA ASP A 90 14.17 12.60 9.45
C ASP A 90 13.64 11.36 10.20
N ALA A 91 12.37 11.01 10.03
CA ALA A 91 11.76 9.81 10.57
C ALA A 91 12.40 8.55 9.99
N LEU A 92 12.55 8.47 8.65
CA LEU A 92 13.21 7.35 8.01
C LEU A 92 14.65 7.18 8.51
N HIS A 93 15.47 8.23 8.51
CA HIS A 93 16.86 8.14 8.97
C HIS A 93 16.98 7.77 10.45
N ARG A 94 16.12 8.34 11.31
CA ARG A 94 16.13 8.04 12.74
C ARG A 94 15.78 6.57 13.02
N HIS A 95 14.92 5.98 12.20
CA HIS A 95 14.37 4.65 12.44
C HIS A 95 14.81 3.58 11.41
N GLN A 96 15.71 3.91 10.48
CA GLN A 96 16.08 3.04 9.35
C GLN A 96 16.53 1.64 9.77
N THR A 97 17.29 1.53 10.86
CA THR A 97 17.79 0.24 11.36
C THR A 97 16.65 -0.67 11.81
N LYS A 98 15.59 -0.09 12.40
CA LYS A 98 14.41 -0.82 12.83
C LYS A 98 13.46 -1.09 11.66
N LEU A 99 13.24 -0.09 10.80
CA LEU A 99 12.37 -0.20 9.64
C LEU A 99 12.87 -1.23 8.60
N MET A 100 14.19 -1.43 8.52
CA MET A 100 14.86 -2.33 7.57
C MET A 100 14.32 -2.13 6.14
N PRO A 101 14.44 -0.91 5.56
CA PRO A 101 13.86 -0.62 4.26
C PRO A 101 14.54 -1.42 3.15
N LEU A 102 13.74 -2.20 2.43
CA LEU A 102 14.13 -2.90 1.22
C LEU A 102 13.71 -2.11 0.00
N MET A 103 14.64 -1.83 -0.91
CA MET A 103 14.36 -1.04 -2.09
C MET A 103 13.74 -1.88 -3.21
N GLY A 104 12.68 -1.36 -3.82
CA GLY A 104 12.07 -1.87 -5.04
C GLY A 104 11.71 -0.72 -5.99
N LEU A 105 11.11 -1.06 -7.12
CA LEU A 105 10.71 -0.07 -8.13
C LEU A 105 9.21 0.24 -7.99
N GLY A 106 8.87 1.50 -7.79
CA GLY A 106 7.52 2.01 -8.02
C GLY A 106 7.30 2.28 -9.50
N ARG A 107 6.11 1.93 -10.02
CA ARG A 107 5.85 2.04 -11.46
C ARG A 107 4.41 2.46 -11.76
N LYS A 108 4.25 3.51 -12.56
CA LYS A 108 2.97 3.86 -13.19
C LYS A 108 2.62 2.85 -14.30
N PRO A 109 1.34 2.68 -14.68
CA PRO A 109 0.99 1.82 -15.83
C PRO A 109 1.80 2.19 -17.06
N ASN A 110 2.48 1.21 -17.66
CA ASN A 110 3.35 1.38 -18.82
C ASN A 110 4.48 2.44 -18.65
N GLY A 111 4.80 2.81 -17.42
CA GLY A 111 5.88 3.73 -17.10
C GLY A 111 7.23 3.16 -17.54
N LYS A 112 8.07 4.01 -18.13
CA LYS A 112 9.46 3.67 -18.46
C LYS A 112 10.38 4.03 -17.30
N ILE A 113 11.49 3.32 -17.18
CA ILE A 113 12.57 3.72 -16.28
C ILE A 113 13.18 5.01 -16.85
N PRO A 114 13.40 6.04 -16.02
CA PRO A 114 14.08 7.24 -16.48
C PRO A 114 15.44 6.93 -17.10
N PRO A 115 15.79 7.56 -18.23
CA PRO A 115 17.08 7.34 -18.85
C PRO A 115 18.19 7.90 -17.98
N ILE A 116 19.38 7.30 -18.09
CA ILE A 116 20.60 7.88 -17.52
C ILE A 116 20.88 9.21 -18.26
N PRO A 117 21.15 10.33 -17.55
CA PRO A 117 21.48 11.58 -18.20
C PRO A 117 22.67 11.42 -19.14
N THR A 118 22.57 11.97 -20.35
CA THR A 118 23.67 11.99 -21.32
C THR A 118 24.70 13.05 -20.96
N GLU A 119 25.90 12.98 -21.55
CA GLU A 119 26.90 14.05 -21.40
C GLU A 119 26.36 15.40 -21.87
N GLU A 120 25.56 15.43 -22.93
CA GLU A 120 24.94 16.65 -23.45
C GLU A 120 23.93 17.27 -22.45
N ASP A 121 23.13 16.44 -21.78
CA ASP A 121 22.18 16.89 -20.76
C ASP A 121 22.93 17.55 -19.59
N LEU A 122 23.99 16.90 -19.12
CA LEU A 122 24.85 17.43 -18.06
C LEU A 122 25.52 18.74 -18.50
N ASP A 123 26.00 18.82 -19.74
CA ASP A 123 26.61 20.02 -20.29
C ASP A 123 25.64 21.20 -20.36
N GLN A 124 24.38 20.96 -20.72
CA GLN A 124 23.33 21.98 -20.74
C GLN A 124 23.03 22.49 -19.33
N VAL A 125 22.98 21.61 -18.34
CA VAL A 125 22.81 21.98 -16.93
C VAL A 125 24.01 22.80 -16.44
N ILE A 126 25.24 22.35 -16.68
CA ILE A 126 26.47 23.04 -16.26
C ILE A 126 26.57 24.43 -16.88
N LYS A 127 26.17 24.57 -18.15
CA LYS A 127 26.16 25.86 -18.87
C LYS A 127 24.99 26.76 -18.47
N GLY A 128 24.14 26.34 -17.53
CA GLY A 128 22.96 27.09 -17.09
C GLY A 128 21.87 27.23 -18.16
N LYS A 129 21.91 26.38 -19.19
CA LYS A 129 20.94 26.36 -20.30
C LYS A 129 19.70 25.51 -19.99
N ALA A 130 19.81 24.60 -19.02
CA ALA A 130 18.72 23.79 -18.52
C ALA A 130 18.68 23.81 -16.98
N LYS A 131 17.49 23.66 -16.40
CA LYS A 131 17.33 23.46 -14.95
C LYS A 131 17.47 21.97 -14.66
N PHE A 132 18.35 21.61 -13.72
CA PHE A 132 18.42 20.24 -13.24
C PHE A 132 17.19 19.92 -12.37
N ASP A 133 16.42 18.91 -12.78
CA ASP A 133 15.41 18.29 -11.93
C ASP A 133 15.80 16.83 -11.65
N PHE A 134 16.17 16.55 -10.41
CA PHE A 134 16.53 15.21 -9.96
C PHE A 134 15.42 14.19 -10.23
N ASN A 135 14.15 14.59 -10.18
CA ASN A 135 13.02 13.68 -10.36
C ASN A 135 12.89 13.16 -11.80
N GLU A 136 13.48 13.85 -12.78
CA GLU A 136 13.49 13.44 -14.19
C GLU A 136 14.49 12.31 -14.47
N TYR A 137 15.52 12.17 -13.63
CA TYR A 137 16.60 11.20 -13.82
C TYR A 137 16.58 10.06 -12.80
N VAL A 138 15.72 10.15 -11.79
CA VAL A 138 15.60 9.13 -10.75
C VAL A 138 14.29 8.40 -10.89
N ALA A 139 14.39 7.07 -11.02
CA ALA A 139 13.25 6.19 -11.05
C ALA A 139 12.40 6.35 -9.79
N ASP A 140 11.12 5.99 -9.91
CA ASP A 140 10.16 6.07 -8.82
C ASP A 140 10.40 4.95 -7.79
N TYR A 141 11.57 4.88 -7.16
CA TYR A 141 11.89 3.85 -6.17
C TYR A 141 10.96 3.93 -4.94
N VAL A 142 10.78 2.77 -4.32
CA VAL A 142 9.93 2.60 -3.15
C VAL A 142 10.66 1.77 -2.09
N PHE A 143 10.48 2.13 -0.83
CA PHE A 143 10.94 1.35 0.31
C PHE A 143 9.82 0.44 0.79
N TRP A 144 10.06 -0.86 0.86
CA TRP A 144 9.26 -1.82 1.60
C TRP A 144 9.84 -1.97 3.01
N PHE A 145 9.04 -1.74 4.04
CA PHE A 145 9.48 -1.87 5.43
C PHE A 145 9.25 -3.29 5.97
N LEU A 146 10.32 -3.97 6.37
CA LEU A 146 10.27 -5.34 6.87
C LEU A 146 9.89 -5.45 8.35
N GLU A 147 9.89 -4.33 9.08
CA GLU A 147 9.28 -4.23 10.42
C GLU A 147 7.78 -4.60 10.37
N ARG A 148 7.27 -5.31 11.40
CA ARG A 148 5.90 -5.85 11.43
C ARG A 148 4.90 -5.02 12.23
N ASN A 149 5.36 -4.02 12.98
CA ASN A 149 4.47 -3.09 13.66
C ASN A 149 3.85 -2.09 12.67
N GLU A 150 2.75 -2.48 12.03
CA GLU A 150 2.04 -1.67 11.03
C GLU A 150 1.46 -0.37 11.59
N ALA A 151 0.94 -0.39 12.82
CA ALA A 151 0.41 0.80 13.49
C ALA A 151 1.50 1.87 13.67
N TRP A 152 2.70 1.44 14.11
CA TRP A 152 3.85 2.33 14.22
C TRP A 152 4.31 2.87 12.87
N LYS A 153 4.31 2.05 11.80
CA LYS A 153 4.64 2.53 10.46
C LYS A 153 3.64 3.56 9.95
N ARG A 154 2.34 3.37 10.20
CA ARG A 154 1.30 4.37 9.92
C ARG A 154 1.54 5.66 10.70
N GLU A 155 1.80 5.57 12.00
CA GLU A 155 2.12 6.74 12.85
C GLU A 155 3.29 7.57 12.27
N LEU A 156 4.28 6.91 11.66
CA LEU A 156 5.43 7.59 11.07
C LEU A 156 5.12 8.23 9.71
N PHE A 157 4.36 7.56 8.85
CA PHE A 157 4.33 7.89 7.42
C PHE A 157 2.95 8.15 6.83
N LEU A 158 1.88 7.63 7.42
CA LEU A 158 0.52 7.91 6.95
C LEU A 158 0.22 9.41 7.04
N GLY A 159 -0.42 9.93 6.00
CA GLY A 159 -0.68 11.35 5.80
C GLY A 159 0.38 12.04 4.92
N SER A 160 1.48 11.39 4.52
CA SER A 160 2.60 12.06 3.84
C SER A 160 2.46 12.20 2.31
N GLY A 161 1.49 11.53 1.70
CA GLY A 161 1.19 11.59 0.27
C GLY A 161 1.88 10.55 -0.62
N GLY A 162 2.41 9.47 -0.05
CA GLY A 162 3.06 8.40 -0.80
C GLY A 162 3.38 7.19 0.05
N TYR A 163 2.59 6.99 1.10
CA TYR A 163 2.51 5.75 1.84
C TYR A 163 1.49 4.82 1.17
N THR A 164 1.89 3.57 0.96
CA THR A 164 1.06 2.54 0.33
C THR A 164 1.02 1.33 1.25
N MET A 165 -0.17 0.77 1.44
CA MET A 165 -0.42 -0.47 2.17
C MET A 165 -1.01 -1.47 1.20
N ILE A 166 -0.51 -2.71 1.20
CA ILE A 166 -1.17 -3.81 0.51
C ILE A 166 -1.52 -4.87 1.54
N TYR A 167 -2.62 -5.58 1.31
CA TYR A 167 -2.97 -6.76 2.09
C TYR A 167 -2.93 -7.98 1.18
N LEU A 168 -2.22 -9.01 1.63
CA LEU A 168 -2.11 -10.27 0.91
C LEU A 168 -2.18 -11.46 1.89
N PRO A 169 -2.52 -12.65 1.39
CA PRO A 169 -2.48 -13.85 2.21
C PRO A 169 -1.09 -14.10 2.81
N HIS A 170 -1.05 -14.81 3.94
CA HIS A 170 0.21 -15.28 4.49
C HIS A 170 0.90 -16.26 3.52
N ASP A 171 2.20 -16.07 3.33
CA ASP A 171 3.04 -17.01 2.58
C ASP A 171 3.79 -17.91 3.58
N PRO A 172 3.56 -19.24 3.57
CA PRO A 172 4.29 -20.18 4.42
C PRO A 172 5.82 -20.09 4.27
N ALA A 173 6.32 -19.71 3.08
CA ALA A 173 7.76 -19.54 2.84
C ALA A 173 8.38 -18.42 3.67
N THR A 174 7.58 -17.46 4.14
CA THR A 174 8.04 -16.35 4.98
C THR A 174 8.04 -16.65 6.48
N THR A 175 7.60 -17.85 6.88
CA THR A 175 7.63 -18.25 8.29
C THR A 175 8.98 -18.86 8.61
N PRO A 176 9.90 -18.14 9.28
CA PRO A 176 11.19 -18.71 9.61
C PRO A 176 11.05 -19.86 10.61
N PRO A 177 11.95 -20.85 10.58
CA PRO A 177 12.09 -21.78 11.69
C PRO A 177 12.54 -21.00 12.94
N PRO A 178 12.15 -21.45 14.15
CA PRO A 178 12.58 -20.80 15.38
C PRO A 178 14.11 -20.84 15.48
N ILE A 179 14.71 -19.70 15.79
CA ILE A 179 16.15 -19.63 16.05
C ILE A 179 16.42 -20.45 17.31
N PRO A 180 17.34 -21.44 17.29
CA PRO A 180 17.68 -22.15 18.50
C PRO A 180 18.17 -21.17 19.56
N ASP A 181 17.70 -21.32 20.79
CA ASP A 181 18.08 -20.42 21.87
C ASP A 181 19.53 -20.69 22.27
N TYR A 182 20.42 -19.77 21.92
CA TYR A 182 21.81 -19.75 22.34
C TYR A 182 22.04 -18.53 23.25
N PRO A 183 21.80 -18.65 24.58
CA PRO A 183 21.87 -17.51 25.50
C PRO A 183 23.21 -16.78 25.44
N VAL A 184 24.31 -17.53 25.31
CA VAL A 184 25.68 -16.99 25.21
C VAL A 184 25.85 -16.08 23.99
N ILE A 185 25.22 -16.40 22.86
CA ILE A 185 25.29 -15.60 21.63
C ILE A 185 24.44 -14.33 21.79
N ARG A 186 23.23 -14.45 22.35
CA ARG A 186 22.33 -13.31 22.60
C ARG A 186 22.93 -12.29 23.58
N GLU A 187 23.78 -12.73 24.51
CA GLU A 187 24.46 -11.84 25.46
C GLU A 187 25.69 -11.10 24.87
N MET A 188 26.20 -11.52 23.71
CA MET A 188 27.36 -10.89 23.08
C MET A 188 27.06 -9.42 22.72
N PRO A 189 28.00 -8.48 22.95
CA PRO A 189 27.79 -7.06 22.67
C PRO A 189 27.36 -6.72 21.24
N ALA A 190 27.70 -7.57 20.26
CA ALA A 190 27.28 -7.41 18.87
C ALA A 190 25.75 -7.58 18.72
N PHE A 191 25.17 -8.64 19.30
CA PHE A 191 23.75 -8.98 19.20
C PHE A 191 22.84 -8.08 20.06
N LYS A 192 23.40 -7.31 21.00
CA LYS A 192 22.64 -6.30 21.77
C LYS A 192 22.29 -5.06 20.95
N LYS A 193 22.94 -4.85 19.79
CA LYS A 193 22.76 -3.65 18.97
C LYS A 193 21.73 -3.81 17.85
N PHE A 194 21.30 -5.03 17.57
CA PHE A 194 20.33 -5.31 16.51
C PHE A 194 19.38 -6.43 16.95
N ASP A 195 18.14 -6.35 16.51
CA ASP A 195 17.14 -7.38 16.76
C ASP A 195 17.39 -8.56 15.81
N ALA A 196 18.04 -9.60 16.31
CA ALA A 196 18.41 -10.78 15.52
C ALA A 196 17.18 -11.57 15.06
N ASP A 197 16.11 -11.59 15.86
CA ASP A 197 14.87 -12.28 15.50
C ASP A 197 14.18 -11.53 14.36
N ALA A 198 14.15 -10.19 14.41
CA ALA A 198 13.63 -9.36 13.32
C ALA A 198 14.45 -9.50 12.03
N LEU A 199 15.79 -9.51 12.13
CA LEU A 199 16.66 -9.74 10.96
C LEU A 199 16.45 -11.13 10.34
N TRP A 200 16.26 -12.16 11.18
CA TRP A 200 15.97 -13.50 10.71
C TRP A 200 14.60 -13.61 10.04
N GLN A 201 13.58 -12.94 10.58
CA GLN A 201 12.28 -12.84 9.90
C GLN A 201 12.41 -12.10 8.56
N ALA A 202 13.19 -11.01 8.54
CA ALA A 202 13.42 -10.20 7.35
C ALA A 202 14.11 -10.99 6.22
N THR A 203 15.01 -11.93 6.51
CA THR A 203 15.63 -12.75 5.46
C THR A 203 14.64 -13.71 4.80
N PHE A 204 13.67 -14.24 5.53
CA PHE A 204 12.64 -15.13 4.97
C PHE A 204 11.60 -14.36 4.14
N LEU A 205 11.38 -13.08 4.45
CA LEU A 205 10.53 -12.21 3.64
C LEU A 205 11.04 -11.99 2.22
N LEU A 206 12.35 -12.12 2.00
CA LEU A 206 12.90 -12.03 0.64
C LEU A 206 12.46 -13.19 -0.24
N GLY A 207 12.06 -14.32 0.36
CA GLY A 207 11.49 -15.47 -0.33
C GLY A 207 9.97 -15.39 -0.54
N ASP A 208 9.34 -14.27 -0.21
CA ASP A 208 7.90 -14.11 -0.37
C ASP A 208 7.48 -14.13 -1.85
N ALA A 209 6.39 -14.82 -2.15
CA ALA A 209 5.84 -14.89 -3.50
C ALA A 209 5.51 -13.51 -4.10
N PHE A 210 5.25 -12.49 -3.26
CA PHE A 210 5.07 -11.10 -3.71
C PHE A 210 6.25 -10.59 -4.56
N CYS A 211 7.50 -10.88 -4.16
CA CYS A 211 8.69 -10.39 -4.86
C CYS A 211 8.66 -10.78 -6.35
N GLU A 212 8.50 -12.08 -6.62
CA GLU A 212 8.47 -12.62 -7.97
C GLU A 212 7.18 -12.26 -8.72
N LYS A 213 6.00 -12.44 -8.09
CA LYS A 213 4.72 -12.16 -8.75
C LYS A 213 4.58 -10.69 -9.15
N SER A 214 5.01 -9.78 -8.29
CA SER A 214 4.95 -8.35 -8.56
C SER A 214 5.81 -7.96 -9.78
N LYS A 215 6.99 -8.57 -9.93
CA LYS A 215 7.85 -8.40 -11.11
C LYS A 215 7.19 -8.96 -12.37
N GLN A 216 6.57 -10.13 -12.30
CA GLN A 216 5.92 -10.76 -13.45
C GLN A 216 4.71 -9.95 -13.94
N VAL A 217 3.88 -9.45 -13.03
CA VAL A 217 2.65 -8.73 -13.38
C VAL A 217 2.94 -7.27 -13.70
N PHE A 218 3.68 -6.56 -12.84
CA PHE A 218 3.90 -5.11 -12.97
C PHE A 218 5.19 -4.75 -13.70
N GLY A 219 6.05 -5.73 -13.99
CA GLY A 219 7.30 -5.55 -14.73
C GLY A 219 7.17 -5.68 -16.25
N LYS A 220 5.97 -6.00 -16.77
CA LYS A 220 5.75 -6.19 -18.20
C LYS A 220 6.32 -5.04 -19.03
N GLY A 221 7.15 -5.35 -20.01
CA GLY A 221 7.87 -4.38 -20.86
C GLY A 221 9.15 -3.79 -20.26
N LEU A 222 9.65 -4.31 -19.13
CA LEU A 222 10.96 -3.97 -18.56
C LEU A 222 11.93 -5.16 -18.56
N GLU A 223 11.54 -6.30 -19.14
CA GLU A 223 12.29 -7.56 -19.05
C GLU A 223 13.70 -7.46 -19.66
N GLU A 224 13.87 -6.58 -20.66
CA GLU A 224 15.15 -6.34 -21.34
C GLU A 224 15.99 -5.24 -20.67
N GLU A 225 15.44 -4.54 -19.66
CA GLU A 225 16.16 -3.49 -18.95
C GLU A 225 17.21 -4.12 -18.02
N LEU A 226 18.45 -3.63 -18.09
CA LEU A 226 19.57 -4.17 -17.29
C LEU A 226 19.27 -4.15 -15.77
N ALA A 227 18.49 -3.17 -15.32
CA ALA A 227 18.13 -3.03 -13.91
C ALA A 227 17.09 -4.06 -13.45
N TYR A 228 16.32 -4.68 -14.35
CA TYR A 228 15.15 -5.50 -14.02
C TYR A 228 15.50 -6.75 -13.19
N GLU A 229 16.58 -7.45 -13.55
CA GLU A 229 17.04 -8.63 -12.81
C GLU A 229 17.37 -8.29 -11.36
N GLY A 230 17.99 -7.12 -11.12
CA GLY A 230 18.39 -6.66 -9.79
C GLY A 230 17.25 -6.10 -8.93
N LEU A 231 16.04 -5.92 -9.48
CA LEU A 231 14.89 -5.48 -8.69
C LEU A 231 14.38 -6.60 -7.79
N THR A 232 14.16 -6.27 -6.52
CA THR A 232 13.56 -7.22 -5.57
C THR A 232 12.06 -7.39 -5.80
N PHE A 233 11.37 -6.30 -6.08
CA PHE A 233 9.93 -6.26 -6.33
C PHE A 233 9.57 -5.01 -7.15
N ILE A 234 8.34 -4.99 -7.68
CA ILE A 234 7.77 -3.82 -8.35
C ILE A 234 6.43 -3.47 -7.70
N LEU A 235 6.24 -2.23 -7.25
CA LEU A 235 4.96 -1.77 -6.69
C LEU A 235 4.27 -0.82 -7.67
N PRO A 236 2.99 -1.01 -7.98
CA PRO A 236 2.28 -0.10 -8.86
C PRO A 236 1.98 1.23 -8.17
N PHE A 237 2.17 2.34 -8.88
CA PHE A 237 1.77 3.69 -8.47
C PHE A 237 0.51 4.10 -9.24
N TRP A 238 -0.59 3.42 -8.93
CA TRP A 238 -1.88 3.67 -9.56
C TRP A 238 -2.64 4.81 -8.89
N LYS A 239 -3.39 5.50 -9.73
CA LYS A 239 -4.42 6.49 -9.39
C LYS A 239 -5.79 5.93 -9.74
N ALA A 240 -6.86 6.58 -9.27
CA ALA A 240 -8.22 6.17 -9.58
C ALA A 240 -8.46 6.03 -11.10
N ARG A 241 -7.92 6.97 -11.89
CA ARG A 241 -8.02 6.94 -13.36
C ARG A 241 -7.42 5.68 -14.00
N ASP A 242 -6.40 5.09 -13.38
CA ASP A 242 -5.70 3.94 -13.94
C ASP A 242 -6.58 2.69 -13.81
N PHE A 243 -7.29 2.54 -12.69
CA PHE A 243 -8.29 1.49 -12.51
C PHE A 243 -9.51 1.68 -13.42
N LEU A 244 -9.96 2.92 -13.60
CA LEU A 244 -11.12 3.24 -14.45
C LEU A 244 -10.82 3.06 -15.95
N ALA A 245 -9.56 3.23 -16.36
CA ALA A 245 -9.15 3.10 -17.75
C ALA A 245 -8.77 1.66 -18.15
N ALA A 246 -8.37 0.82 -17.20
CA ALA A 246 -7.92 -0.54 -17.45
C ALA A 246 -9.09 -1.48 -17.79
N ALA A 247 -8.85 -2.41 -18.71
CA ALA A 247 -9.81 -3.47 -19.01
C ALA A 247 -9.85 -4.51 -17.88
N SER A 248 -10.97 -5.23 -17.74
CA SER A 248 -11.10 -6.29 -16.71
C SER A 248 -10.03 -7.38 -16.82
N GLU A 249 -9.61 -7.70 -18.04
CA GLU A 249 -8.54 -8.65 -18.36
C GLU A 249 -7.16 -8.15 -17.88
N GLU A 250 -6.96 -6.84 -17.81
CA GLU A 250 -5.73 -6.22 -17.30
C GLU A 250 -5.75 -6.11 -15.77
N LEU A 251 -6.91 -5.83 -15.18
CA LEU A 251 -7.09 -5.69 -13.73
C LEU A 251 -6.99 -7.03 -13.01
N SER A 252 -7.49 -8.11 -13.59
CA SER A 252 -7.55 -9.41 -12.90
C SER A 252 -6.18 -9.91 -12.41
N PRO A 253 -5.10 -9.90 -13.24
CA PRO A 253 -3.76 -10.26 -12.80
C PRO A 253 -3.20 -9.39 -11.67
N TRP A 254 -3.64 -8.13 -11.54
CA TRP A 254 -3.17 -7.24 -10.48
C TRP A 254 -3.52 -7.80 -9.10
N PHE A 255 -4.73 -8.33 -8.97
CA PHE A 255 -5.26 -8.94 -7.74
C PHE A 255 -4.87 -10.42 -7.56
N GLU A 256 -3.94 -10.93 -8.38
CA GLU A 256 -3.22 -12.19 -8.11
C GLU A 256 -1.96 -11.96 -7.28
N VAL A 257 -1.49 -10.70 -7.20
CA VAL A 257 -0.32 -10.28 -6.42
C VAL A 257 -0.71 -9.93 -4.97
N PHE A 258 -1.82 -9.23 -4.78
CA PHE A 258 -2.37 -8.84 -3.48
C PHE A 258 -3.90 -8.78 -3.55
N ASP A 259 -4.57 -8.90 -2.41
CA ASP A 259 -6.03 -8.87 -2.35
C ASP A 259 -6.56 -7.43 -2.18
N ILE A 260 -5.83 -6.57 -1.49
CA ILE A 260 -6.21 -5.17 -1.24
C ILE A 260 -5.00 -4.27 -1.45
N PHE A 261 -5.22 -3.14 -2.11
CA PHE A 261 -4.27 -2.07 -2.35
C PHE A 261 -4.84 -0.76 -1.82
N ILE A 262 -4.10 -0.10 -0.93
CA ILE A 262 -4.47 1.18 -0.35
C ILE A 262 -3.31 2.14 -0.56
N THR A 263 -3.54 3.30 -1.15
CA THR A 263 -2.49 4.30 -1.31
C THR A 263 -3.01 5.69 -1.04
N GLU A 264 -2.14 6.53 -0.50
CA GLU A 264 -2.31 7.97 -0.59
C GLU A 264 -2.19 8.37 -2.07
N SER A 265 -3.19 9.08 -2.59
CA SER A 265 -3.16 9.61 -3.95
C SER A 265 -3.46 11.12 -3.90
N PRO A 266 -2.40 11.95 -3.90
CA PRO A 266 -2.54 13.41 -3.93
C PRO A 266 -3.36 13.91 -5.13
N ASP A 267 -3.21 13.26 -6.29
CA ASP A 267 -3.91 13.64 -7.52
C ASP A 267 -5.41 13.41 -7.49
N ASP A 268 -5.83 12.42 -6.70
CA ASP A 268 -7.24 12.09 -6.53
C ASP A 268 -7.81 12.78 -5.26
N HIS A 269 -6.98 13.48 -4.47
CA HIS A 269 -7.30 14.23 -3.23
C HIS A 269 -7.70 13.39 -2.01
N GLY A 270 -6.91 12.38 -1.63
CA GLY A 270 -7.34 11.40 -0.61
C GLY A 270 -6.69 10.02 -0.71
N MET A 271 -7.38 9.03 -0.14
CA MET A 271 -6.95 7.63 -0.10
C MET A 271 -7.71 6.82 -1.15
N LEU A 272 -6.95 6.14 -2.01
CA LEU A 272 -7.49 5.12 -2.91
C LEU A 272 -7.49 3.78 -2.20
N ILE A 273 -8.61 3.06 -2.24
CA ILE A 273 -8.69 1.68 -1.76
C ILE A 273 -9.23 0.83 -2.92
N ALA A 274 -8.45 -0.13 -3.39
CA ALA A 274 -8.85 -1.07 -4.41
C ALA A 274 -8.76 -2.48 -3.84
N ALA A 275 -9.79 -3.29 -4.02
CA ALA A 275 -9.89 -4.63 -3.45
C ALA A 275 -10.42 -5.62 -4.47
N LYS A 276 -9.89 -6.84 -4.42
CA LYS A 276 -10.32 -7.97 -5.24
C LYS A 276 -11.80 -8.28 -5.04
N ASP A 277 -12.21 -8.32 -3.78
CA ASP A 277 -13.57 -8.57 -3.34
C ASP A 277 -14.20 -7.29 -2.76
N ASP A 278 -15.53 -7.29 -2.67
CA ASP A 278 -16.31 -6.20 -2.09
C ASP A 278 -15.97 -6.01 -0.60
N LEU A 279 -15.67 -4.76 -0.20
CA LEU A 279 -15.35 -4.38 1.18
C LEU A 279 -16.47 -3.61 1.89
N ASP A 280 -17.66 -3.45 1.28
CA ASP A 280 -18.72 -2.59 1.82
C ASP A 280 -19.04 -2.89 3.28
N GLU A 281 -19.34 -4.16 3.60
CA GLU A 281 -19.68 -4.59 4.96
C GLU A 281 -18.53 -4.36 5.94
N THR A 282 -17.29 -4.56 5.50
CA THR A 282 -16.10 -4.33 6.32
C THR A 282 -15.89 -2.85 6.60
N LEU A 283 -15.99 -2.01 5.57
CA LEU A 283 -15.87 -0.56 5.70
C LEU A 283 -17.00 0.03 6.55
N ILE A 284 -18.23 -0.48 6.42
CA ILE A 284 -19.37 -0.08 7.26
C ILE A 284 -19.09 -0.41 8.73
N ARG A 285 -18.62 -1.63 9.04
CA ARG A 285 -18.26 -1.99 10.44
C ARG A 285 -17.18 -1.09 11.02
N VAL A 286 -16.15 -0.77 10.24
CA VAL A 286 -15.09 0.16 10.65
C VAL A 286 -15.66 1.55 10.94
N LEU A 287 -16.49 2.08 10.03
CA LEU A 287 -17.10 3.40 10.21
C LEU A 287 -18.06 3.44 11.41
N ASP A 288 -18.85 2.38 11.62
CA ASP A 288 -19.74 2.26 12.77
C ASP A 288 -18.96 2.18 14.09
N CYS A 289 -17.81 1.50 14.10
CA CYS A 289 -16.90 1.48 15.25
C CYS A 289 -16.42 2.90 15.61
N LEU A 290 -15.96 3.68 14.63
CA LEU A 290 -15.52 5.07 14.85
C LEU A 290 -16.67 5.99 15.28
N ARG A 291 -17.85 5.85 14.67
CA ARG A 291 -19.06 6.60 15.05
C ARG A 291 -19.46 6.31 16.50
N ALA A 292 -19.39 5.04 16.92
CA ALA A 292 -19.69 4.64 18.30
C ALA A 292 -18.68 5.19 19.32
N LYS A 293 -17.45 5.48 18.90
CA LYS A 293 -16.42 6.16 19.71
C LYS A 293 -16.54 7.69 19.69
N GLU A 294 -17.56 8.25 19.03
CA GLU A 294 -17.74 9.69 18.83
C GLU A 294 -16.56 10.34 18.06
N GLU A 295 -15.98 9.60 17.11
CA GLU A 295 -14.89 10.05 16.25
C GLU A 295 -15.37 10.28 14.81
N PRO A 296 -16.17 11.34 14.54
CA PRO A 296 -16.61 11.64 13.18
C PRO A 296 -15.45 12.08 12.30
N HIS A 297 -15.57 11.86 11.00
CA HIS A 297 -14.60 12.38 10.04
C HIS A 297 -14.54 13.92 10.13
N PRO A 298 -13.36 14.53 10.33
CA PRO A 298 -13.25 15.92 10.76
C PRO A 298 -13.71 16.97 9.73
N VAL A 299 -13.94 16.53 8.49
CA VAL A 299 -14.28 17.40 7.33
C VAL A 299 -15.63 17.05 6.77
N PHE A 300 -16.10 15.82 7.03
CA PHE A 300 -17.36 15.36 6.49
C PHE A 300 -18.39 15.49 7.58
N GLU A 301 -19.16 16.57 7.53
CA GLU A 301 -20.40 16.65 8.28
C GLU A 301 -21.44 15.83 7.48
N PRO A 302 -21.95 14.71 8.01
CA PRO A 302 -23.14 14.13 7.41
C PRO A 302 -24.19 15.23 7.43
N GLU A 303 -24.72 15.59 6.27
CA GLU A 303 -25.85 16.51 6.19
C GLU A 303 -26.88 15.97 7.19
N LEU A 304 -27.05 16.68 8.31
CA LEU A 304 -28.16 16.46 9.22
C LEU A 304 -29.36 16.79 8.35
N GLU A 305 -29.92 15.79 7.68
CA GLU A 305 -31.23 15.86 7.09
C GLU A 305 -32.13 16.33 8.21
N THR A 306 -32.38 17.64 8.18
CA THR A 306 -33.23 18.32 9.11
C THR A 306 -34.59 17.82 8.70
N GLN A 307 -35.03 16.70 9.29
CA GLN A 307 -36.40 16.22 9.16
C GLN A 307 -37.31 17.39 9.58
N ARG A 308 -37.82 18.10 8.58
CA ARG A 308 -38.91 19.06 8.68
C ARG A 308 -40.13 18.45 8.02
#